data_AF-A0A8B7DKH8-F1
#
_entry.id   AF-A0A8B7DKH8-F1
#
_cell.length_a   1.000
_cell.length_b   1.000
_cell.length_c   1.000
_cell.angle_alpha   90.00
_cell.angle_beta   90.00
_cell.angle_gamma   90.00
#
_symmetry.space_group_name_H-M   'P 1'
#
loop_
_entity.id
_entity.type
_entity.pdbx_description
1 polymer ?
#
loop_
_entity_poly.entity_id
_entity_poly.type
_entity_poly.pdbx_seq_one_letter_code
_entity_poly.pdbx_strand_id
1 'polypeptide(L)'
;MRVVALISGGKDSCFNMMHCVAHGHEIVALAHLKSSLVDEMDSYMYQTVGHNVVELYSEALGVPLFQQSILGSAVCQSSIYKIDKHDEVEDMYQLLNMIQNSIDYDGVSSGAILSNYQRVRVENVCSRLNKQSLTFLWQKDQVELLQDMINNSVNAIIIKVAALGLEPKKHLGKNLFEMQDHLLKMKEAYQLNVCGEGGEYETMTLDCPLFLKRIVIDETKIIIHSDDAFAPVGYLSFKKMHLEDKGMDSNLSLFSRLKSIDLISQKDFKSKFCLKKLFKSSHKNDGNTFLHKRQNVLVNDLVAYDARCLEWKKNDNTFCISGLTCKNDGSLELNTHTTLSKFKMLLQENGLSLQDVFLIYLYVSDMGEFAKINSVYKTFFVSEPPAS
;
A
#
# COMPACT_ATOMS: atom_id res chain seq x y z
N MET A 1 11.32 -11.23 4.86
CA MET A 1 10.05 -11.38 5.59
C MET A 1 9.13 -12.27 4.79
N ARG A 2 8.42 -13.16 5.48
CA ARG A 2 7.30 -13.95 4.97
C ARG A 2 6.03 -13.11 5.06
N VAL A 3 5.27 -13.01 3.98
CA VAL A 3 4.19 -12.04 3.85
C VAL A 3 2.90 -12.72 3.42
N VAL A 4 1.81 -12.41 4.10
CA VAL A 4 0.46 -12.74 3.66
C VAL A 4 -0.05 -11.60 2.79
N ALA A 5 -0.52 -11.88 1.58
CA ALA A 5 -1.09 -10.85 0.72
C ALA A 5 -2.60 -10.74 0.93
N LEU A 6 -3.06 -9.59 1.42
CA LEU A 6 -4.46 -9.22 1.40
C LEU A 6 -4.84 -8.87 -0.04
N ILE A 7 -5.71 -9.66 -0.66
CA ILE A 7 -6.06 -9.52 -2.07
C ILE A 7 -7.55 -9.26 -2.25
N SER A 8 -7.88 -8.53 -3.32
CA SER A 8 -9.25 -8.30 -3.78
C SER A 8 -9.50 -8.84 -5.20
N GLY A 9 -8.45 -9.30 -5.88
CA GLY A 9 -8.45 -9.57 -7.33
C GLY A 9 -8.10 -8.34 -8.17
N GLY A 10 -8.12 -7.14 -7.60
CA GLY A 10 -7.81 -5.90 -8.32
C GLY A 10 -6.32 -5.71 -8.64
N LYS A 11 -6.06 -4.77 -9.56
CA LYS A 11 -4.71 -4.34 -10.00
C LYS A 11 -3.80 -3.93 -8.84
N ASP A 12 -4.35 -3.26 -7.82
CA ASP A 12 -3.55 -2.62 -6.75
C ASP A 12 -2.98 -3.67 -5.80
N SER A 13 -3.81 -4.64 -5.40
CA SER A 13 -3.36 -5.76 -4.57
C SER A 13 -2.29 -6.60 -5.29
N CYS A 14 -2.46 -6.85 -6.59
CA CYS A 14 -1.48 -7.56 -7.41
C CYS A 14 -0.16 -6.80 -7.55
N PHE A 15 -0.23 -5.51 -7.83
CA PHE A 15 0.97 -4.69 -8.01
C PHE A 15 1.72 -4.49 -6.68
N ASN A 16 1.02 -4.39 -5.54
CA ASN A 16 1.67 -4.35 -4.24
C ASN A 16 2.37 -5.67 -3.90
N MET A 17 1.81 -6.83 -4.28
CA MET A 17 2.52 -8.12 -4.18
C MET A 17 3.80 -8.12 -5.00
N MET A 18 3.76 -7.58 -6.23
CA MET A 18 4.96 -7.46 -7.07
C MET A 18 6.04 -6.61 -6.39
N HIS A 19 5.66 -5.49 -5.78
CA HIS A 19 6.58 -4.69 -4.98
C HIS A 19 7.14 -5.46 -3.77
N CYS A 20 6.30 -6.19 -3.03
CA CYS A 20 6.76 -7.00 -1.91
C CYS A 20 7.85 -7.98 -2.34
N VAL A 21 7.61 -8.71 -3.44
CA VAL A 21 8.57 -9.67 -3.99
C VAL A 21 9.83 -8.98 -4.50
N ALA A 22 9.70 -7.86 -5.21
CA ALA A 22 10.85 -7.08 -5.69
C ALA A 22 11.74 -6.58 -4.54
N HIS A 23 11.14 -6.24 -3.38
CA HIS A 23 11.84 -5.87 -2.15
C HIS A 23 12.36 -7.06 -1.33
N GLY A 24 12.37 -8.27 -1.91
CA GLY A 24 12.92 -9.47 -1.29
C GLY A 24 12.01 -10.11 -0.24
N HIS A 25 10.73 -9.77 -0.21
CA HIS A 25 9.74 -10.47 0.60
C HIS A 25 9.20 -11.71 -0.11
N GLU A 26 8.79 -12.71 0.66
CA GLU A 26 8.20 -13.93 0.13
C GLU A 26 6.70 -13.93 0.42
N ILE A 27 5.86 -14.02 -0.62
CA ILE A 27 4.42 -14.20 -0.43
C ILE A 27 4.17 -15.67 -0.08
N VAL A 28 3.67 -15.94 1.12
CA VAL A 28 3.48 -17.30 1.64
C VAL A 28 2.03 -17.76 1.63
N ALA A 29 1.08 -16.82 1.59
CA ALA A 29 -0.34 -17.09 1.48
C ALA A 29 -1.11 -15.87 0.96
N LEU A 30 -2.30 -16.11 0.43
CA LEU A 30 -3.28 -15.11 0.05
C LEU A 30 -4.39 -15.09 1.11
N ALA A 31 -4.83 -13.89 1.46
CA ALA A 31 -5.96 -13.65 2.36
C ALA A 31 -7.02 -12.84 1.60
N HIS A 32 -8.24 -13.34 1.56
CA HIS A 32 -9.35 -12.68 0.89
C HIS A 32 -10.61 -12.70 1.74
N LEU A 33 -11.24 -11.53 1.87
CA LEU A 33 -12.52 -11.37 2.54
C LEU A 33 -13.60 -11.32 1.47
N LYS A 34 -14.53 -12.27 1.50
CA LYS A 34 -15.59 -12.39 0.51
C LYS A 34 -16.92 -11.87 1.04
N SER A 35 -17.71 -11.22 0.20
CA SER A 35 -19.12 -10.92 0.49
C SER A 35 -19.90 -12.24 0.62
N SER A 36 -20.71 -12.37 1.68
CA SER A 36 -21.44 -13.60 1.98
C SER A 36 -22.81 -13.72 1.32
N LEU A 37 -23.36 -12.62 0.78
CA LEU A 37 -24.80 -12.52 0.48
C LEU A 37 -25.16 -11.95 -0.90
N VAL A 38 -24.30 -11.11 -1.51
CA VAL A 38 -24.60 -10.42 -2.78
C VAL A 38 -23.30 -10.11 -3.53
N ASP A 39 -23.33 -10.15 -4.87
CA ASP A 39 -22.21 -9.77 -5.77
C ASP A 39 -21.77 -8.30 -5.57
N GLU A 40 -22.64 -7.45 -5.01
CA GLU A 40 -22.38 -6.04 -4.77
C GLU A 40 -22.92 -5.64 -3.39
N MET A 41 -22.03 -5.11 -2.55
CA MET A 41 -22.34 -4.57 -1.23
C MET A 41 -21.56 -3.27 -1.06
N ASP A 42 -22.16 -2.30 -0.37
CA ASP A 42 -21.51 -1.04 -0.01
C ASP A 42 -20.48 -1.30 1.10
N SER A 43 -19.24 -1.63 0.72
CA SER A 43 -18.09 -1.69 1.62
C SER A 43 -17.08 -0.61 1.23
N TYR A 44 -16.56 0.11 2.23
CA TYR A 44 -15.47 1.07 2.04
C TYR A 44 -14.10 0.37 1.96
N MET A 45 -14.01 -0.89 2.43
CA MET A 45 -12.77 -1.65 2.51
C MET A 45 -12.56 -2.61 1.36
N TYR A 46 -13.61 -3.31 0.92
CA TYR A 46 -13.46 -4.52 0.12
C TYR A 46 -14.15 -4.42 -1.23
N GLN A 47 -13.45 -4.91 -2.26
CA GLN A 47 -14.03 -5.15 -3.57
C GLN A 47 -15.03 -6.31 -3.47
N THR A 48 -16.26 -6.10 -3.92
CA THR A 48 -17.32 -7.12 -3.83
C THR A 48 -17.58 -7.79 -5.17
N VAL A 49 -17.37 -7.07 -6.27
CA VAL A 49 -17.51 -7.58 -7.64
C VAL A 49 -16.31 -8.45 -8.02
N GLY A 50 -16.59 -9.60 -8.63
CA GLY A 50 -15.55 -10.49 -9.16
C GLY A 50 -14.88 -11.38 -8.10
N HIS A 51 -15.42 -11.46 -6.89
CA HIS A 51 -14.87 -12.28 -5.80
C HIS A 51 -14.67 -13.76 -6.18
N ASN A 52 -15.51 -14.32 -7.07
CA ASN A 52 -15.41 -15.70 -7.56
C ASN A 52 -14.10 -15.98 -8.33
N VAL A 53 -13.49 -14.95 -8.92
CA VAL A 53 -12.23 -15.10 -9.68
C VAL A 53 -11.04 -15.34 -8.74
N VAL A 54 -11.11 -14.84 -7.51
CA VAL A 54 -10.02 -14.89 -6.54
C VAL A 54 -9.64 -16.32 -6.17
N GLU A 55 -10.57 -17.28 -6.28
CA GLU A 55 -10.27 -18.70 -6.05
C GLU A 55 -9.21 -19.24 -7.02
N LEU A 56 -9.18 -18.73 -8.26
CA LEU A 56 -8.19 -19.12 -9.27
C LEU A 56 -6.79 -18.55 -8.98
N TYR A 57 -6.66 -17.53 -8.12
CA TYR A 57 -5.37 -16.89 -7.83
C TYR A 57 -4.44 -17.82 -7.07
N SER A 58 -4.99 -18.71 -6.22
CA SER A 58 -4.17 -19.67 -5.47
C SER A 58 -3.37 -20.56 -6.41
N GLU A 59 -4.04 -21.11 -7.43
CA GLU A 59 -3.41 -21.95 -8.44
C GLU A 59 -2.58 -21.13 -9.44
N ALA A 60 -3.04 -19.94 -9.83
CA ALA A 60 -2.30 -19.06 -10.72
C ALA A 60 -0.95 -18.62 -10.13
N LEU A 61 -0.88 -18.26 -8.84
CA LEU A 61 0.38 -17.91 -8.17
C LEU A 61 1.14 -19.13 -7.66
N GLY A 62 0.46 -20.20 -7.28
CA GLY A 62 1.06 -21.35 -6.59
C GLY A 62 1.28 -21.11 -5.10
N VAL A 63 0.38 -20.39 -4.44
CA VAL A 63 0.40 -20.15 -2.98
C VAL A 63 -0.99 -20.42 -2.38
N PRO A 64 -1.09 -20.87 -1.11
CA PRO A 64 -2.38 -21.19 -0.50
C PRO A 64 -3.25 -19.94 -0.34
N LEU A 65 -4.55 -20.11 -0.54
CA LEU A 65 -5.57 -19.08 -0.34
C LEU A 65 -6.40 -19.39 0.91
N PHE A 66 -6.52 -18.39 1.77
CA PHE A 66 -7.40 -18.39 2.93
C PHE A 66 -8.52 -17.38 2.70
N GLN A 67 -9.75 -17.80 2.96
CA GLN A 67 -10.92 -16.98 2.76
C GLN A 67 -11.80 -16.95 4.00
N GLN A 68 -12.34 -15.78 4.27
CA GLN A 68 -13.36 -15.58 5.29
C GLN A 68 -14.49 -14.71 4.73
N SER A 69 -15.71 -15.02 5.12
CA SER A 69 -16.87 -14.19 4.77
C SER A 69 -16.86 -12.91 5.62
N ILE A 70 -17.22 -11.79 5.00
CA ILE A 70 -17.52 -10.54 5.70
C ILE A 70 -18.89 -10.71 6.37
N LEU A 71 -18.92 -10.51 7.69
CA LEU A 71 -20.11 -10.60 8.53
C LEU A 71 -20.42 -9.25 9.20
N GLY A 72 -19.39 -8.46 9.50
CA GLY A 72 -19.51 -7.10 9.99
C GLY A 72 -19.89 -6.10 8.89
N SER A 73 -20.10 -4.85 9.30
CA SER A 73 -20.34 -3.71 8.41
C SER A 73 -19.37 -2.57 8.72
N ALA A 74 -19.35 -1.50 7.91
CA ALA A 74 -18.49 -0.35 8.16
C ALA A 74 -19.03 0.53 9.31
N VAL A 75 -18.89 0.07 10.55
CA VAL A 75 -19.41 0.70 11.78
C VAL A 75 -18.52 1.89 12.18
N CYS A 76 -17.23 1.65 12.32
CA CYS A 76 -16.25 2.67 12.61
C CYS A 76 -15.89 3.39 11.31
N GLN A 77 -16.38 4.62 11.13
CA GLN A 77 -16.08 5.42 9.94
C GLN A 77 -15.05 6.53 10.19
N SER A 78 -14.55 6.67 11.42
CA SER A 78 -13.55 7.67 11.76
C SER A 78 -12.19 7.41 11.10
N SER A 79 -11.38 8.46 11.02
CA SER A 79 -9.99 8.40 10.55
C SER A 79 -9.12 7.45 11.37
N ILE A 80 -9.39 7.38 12.67
CA ILE A 80 -8.76 6.44 13.61
C ILE A 80 -9.73 5.27 13.79
N TYR A 81 -9.22 4.05 13.61
CA TYR A 81 -10.01 2.86 13.84
C TYR A 81 -10.18 2.59 15.34
N LYS A 82 -11.42 2.31 15.76
CA LYS A 82 -11.76 1.85 17.10
C LYS A 82 -12.39 0.46 16.97
N ILE A 83 -11.91 -0.46 17.80
CA ILE A 83 -12.36 -1.85 17.79
C ILE A 83 -13.87 -1.90 18.07
N ASP A 84 -14.60 -2.52 17.15
CA ASP A 84 -16.01 -2.86 17.33
C ASP A 84 -16.25 -4.25 16.75
N LYS A 85 -16.81 -5.15 17.56
CA LYS A 85 -17.05 -6.56 17.20
C LYS A 85 -18.01 -6.75 16.02
N HIS A 86 -18.77 -5.72 15.66
CA HIS A 86 -19.68 -5.73 14.52
C HIS A 86 -19.07 -5.11 13.26
N ASP A 87 -17.82 -4.66 13.33
CA ASP A 87 -17.15 -3.98 12.23
C ASP A 87 -16.43 -4.97 11.29
N GLU A 88 -16.49 -4.70 9.98
CA GLU A 88 -15.87 -5.51 8.92
C GLU A 88 -14.34 -5.65 9.05
N VAL A 89 -13.70 -4.79 9.84
CA VAL A 89 -12.25 -4.88 10.15
C VAL A 89 -11.95 -6.03 11.13
N GLU A 90 -12.89 -6.42 11.98
CA GLU A 90 -12.68 -7.57 12.87
C GLU A 90 -12.75 -8.91 12.13
N ASP A 91 -13.47 -8.98 11.01
CA ASP A 91 -13.41 -10.15 10.11
C ASP A 91 -12.01 -10.31 9.49
N MET A 92 -11.35 -9.20 9.15
CA MET A 92 -9.94 -9.20 8.73
C MET A 92 -9.00 -9.66 9.84
N TYR A 93 -9.21 -9.19 11.07
CA TYR A 93 -8.44 -9.65 12.22
C TYR A 93 -8.57 -11.16 12.40
N GLN A 94 -9.79 -11.70 12.33
CA GLN A 94 -10.04 -13.13 12.47
C GLN A 94 -9.36 -13.94 11.36
N LEU A 95 -9.46 -13.50 10.11
CA LEU A 95 -8.82 -14.17 8.97
C LEU A 95 -7.31 -14.22 9.13
N LEU A 96 -6.68 -13.09 9.42
CA LEU A 96 -5.23 -13.01 9.59
C LEU A 96 -4.76 -13.80 10.81
N ASN A 97 -5.51 -13.80 11.92
CA ASN A 97 -5.22 -14.62 13.08
C ASN A 97 -5.33 -16.12 12.78
N MET A 98 -6.32 -16.54 11.98
CA MET A 98 -6.46 -17.93 11.53
C MET A 98 -5.25 -18.36 10.69
N ILE A 99 -4.81 -17.50 9.76
CA ILE A 99 -3.62 -17.75 8.96
C ILE A 99 -2.39 -17.86 9.86
N GLN A 100 -2.24 -16.99 10.85
CA GLN A 100 -1.11 -17.01 11.79
C GLN A 100 -1.01 -18.33 12.57
N ASN A 101 -2.15 -18.94 12.90
CA ASN A 101 -2.20 -20.25 13.56
C ASN A 101 -1.86 -21.41 12.60
N SER A 102 -1.84 -21.18 11.29
CA SER A 102 -1.61 -22.20 10.26
C SER A 102 -0.23 -22.07 9.60
N ILE A 103 0.24 -20.84 9.37
CA ILE A 103 1.46 -20.50 8.66
C ILE A 103 2.11 -19.32 9.37
N ASP A 104 3.41 -19.43 9.66
CA ASP A 104 4.17 -18.31 10.19
C ASP A 104 4.47 -17.25 9.12
N TYR A 105 4.28 -15.98 9.48
CA TYR A 105 4.48 -14.83 8.61
C TYR A 105 4.81 -13.57 9.42
N ASP A 106 5.53 -12.63 8.83
CA ASP A 106 6.02 -11.42 9.50
C ASP A 106 5.20 -10.16 9.14
N GLY A 107 4.55 -10.16 7.97
CA GLY A 107 3.85 -8.98 7.47
C GLY A 107 2.65 -9.27 6.57
N VAL A 108 1.87 -8.23 6.31
CA VAL A 108 0.67 -8.24 5.48
C VAL A 108 0.84 -7.23 4.36
N SER A 109 0.73 -7.68 3.12
CA SER A 109 0.71 -6.83 1.93
C SER A 109 -0.71 -6.33 1.67
N SER A 110 -0.89 -5.03 1.45
CA SER A 110 -2.18 -4.46 1.02
C SER A 110 -2.00 -3.37 -0.05
N GLY A 111 -2.96 -3.31 -0.98
CA GLY A 111 -2.90 -2.46 -2.17
C GLY A 111 -3.40 -1.02 -1.99
N ALA A 112 -3.45 -0.48 -0.77
CA ALA A 112 -3.98 0.86 -0.53
C ALA A 112 -3.08 1.95 -1.18
N ILE A 113 -3.67 2.89 -1.92
CA ILE A 113 -2.93 3.95 -2.63
C ILE A 113 -3.08 5.31 -1.94
N LEU A 114 -4.29 5.85 -1.74
CA LEU A 114 -4.52 7.16 -1.09
C LEU A 114 -5.54 7.12 0.06
N SER A 115 -6.30 6.05 0.21
CA SER A 115 -7.27 5.86 1.28
C SER A 115 -6.60 5.62 2.64
N ASN A 116 -6.53 6.67 3.45
CA ASN A 116 -6.08 6.57 4.84
C ASN A 116 -7.00 5.62 5.63
N TYR A 117 -8.28 5.60 5.27
CA TYR A 117 -9.29 4.72 5.85
C TYR A 117 -8.86 3.25 5.78
N GLN A 118 -8.47 2.78 4.59
CA GLN A 118 -8.04 1.41 4.34
C GLN A 118 -6.70 1.12 5.02
N ARG A 119 -5.70 2.00 4.83
CA ARG A 119 -4.36 1.81 5.39
C ARG A 119 -4.38 1.69 6.92
N VAL A 120 -5.05 2.62 7.62
CA VAL A 120 -5.07 2.65 9.08
C VAL A 120 -5.75 1.40 9.67
N ARG A 121 -6.77 0.85 9.00
CA ARG A 121 -7.46 -0.38 9.44
C ARG A 121 -6.57 -1.61 9.30
N VAL A 122 -5.87 -1.74 8.18
CA VAL A 122 -4.87 -2.81 7.98
C VAL A 122 -3.74 -2.68 9.00
N GLU A 123 -3.21 -1.49 9.21
CA GLU A 123 -2.16 -1.21 10.21
C GLU A 123 -2.61 -1.54 11.64
N ASN A 124 -3.85 -1.20 12.00
CA ASN A 124 -4.40 -1.51 13.31
C ASN A 124 -4.43 -3.02 13.57
N VAL A 125 -4.97 -3.79 12.62
CA VAL A 125 -5.02 -5.25 12.71
C VAL A 125 -3.63 -5.86 12.74
N CYS A 126 -2.72 -5.40 11.87
CA CYS A 126 -1.33 -5.85 11.86
C CYS A 126 -0.64 -5.60 13.21
N SER A 127 -0.82 -4.40 13.78
CA SER A 127 -0.24 -4.04 15.08
C SER A 127 -0.71 -4.99 16.19
N ARG A 128 -2.02 -5.29 16.24
CA ARG A 128 -2.60 -6.24 17.22
C ARG A 128 -2.10 -7.68 17.06
N LEU A 129 -1.77 -8.09 15.83
CA LEU A 129 -1.22 -9.41 15.53
C LEU A 129 0.32 -9.44 15.57
N ASN A 130 0.96 -8.31 15.93
CA ASN A 130 2.40 -8.13 15.88
C ASN A 130 3.01 -8.46 14.50
N LYS A 131 2.35 -7.96 13.44
CA LYS A 131 2.76 -8.08 12.03
C LYS A 131 3.07 -6.70 11.46
N GLN A 132 3.85 -6.68 10.39
CA GLN A 132 4.16 -5.45 9.67
C GLN A 132 3.14 -5.22 8.53
N SER A 133 2.59 -4.01 8.43
CA SER A 133 1.81 -3.60 7.25
C SER A 133 2.75 -3.17 6.11
N LEU A 134 2.53 -3.67 4.89
CA LEU A 134 3.33 -3.39 3.70
C LEU A 134 2.44 -2.81 2.59
N THR A 135 2.42 -1.47 2.50
CA THR A 135 1.65 -0.68 1.51
C THR A 135 2.59 0.14 0.62
N PHE A 136 3.28 -0.50 -0.32
CA PHE A 136 4.29 0.14 -1.17
C PHE A 136 3.71 1.16 -2.16
N LEU A 137 2.41 1.05 -2.46
CA LEU A 137 1.71 1.95 -3.38
C LEU A 137 1.25 3.25 -2.71
N TRP A 138 1.32 3.30 -1.38
CA TRP A 138 0.81 4.42 -0.59
C TRP A 138 1.46 5.76 -0.99
N GLN A 139 0.62 6.76 -1.28
CA GLN A 139 1.01 8.10 -1.71
C GLN A 139 1.85 8.16 -2.99
N LYS A 140 1.90 7.09 -3.80
CA LYS A 140 2.47 7.17 -5.15
C LYS A 140 1.59 8.06 -6.04
N ASP A 141 2.22 8.74 -6.99
CA ASP A 141 1.48 9.51 -7.99
C ASP A 141 0.65 8.53 -8.84
N GLN A 142 -0.65 8.77 -8.93
CA GLN A 142 -1.58 7.81 -9.53
C GLN A 142 -1.44 7.70 -11.05
N VAL A 143 -0.98 8.75 -11.73
CA VAL A 143 -0.76 8.70 -13.18
C VAL A 143 0.51 7.88 -13.46
N GLU A 144 1.58 8.15 -12.71
CA GLU A 144 2.80 7.36 -12.75
C GLU A 144 2.51 5.89 -12.38
N LEU A 145 1.70 5.66 -11.35
CA LEU A 145 1.35 4.33 -10.88
C LEU A 145 0.55 3.52 -11.90
N LEU A 146 -0.47 4.11 -12.54
CA LEU A 146 -1.21 3.44 -13.62
C LEU A 146 -0.28 3.07 -14.79
N GLN A 147 0.61 3.99 -15.17
CA GLN A 147 1.60 3.76 -16.22
C GLN A 147 2.59 2.64 -15.82
N ASP A 148 3.02 2.61 -14.56
CA ASP A 148 3.92 1.58 -14.04
C ASP A 148 3.24 0.20 -14.05
N MET A 149 1.97 0.10 -13.65
CA MET A 149 1.22 -1.16 -13.74
C MET A 149 1.17 -1.69 -15.17
N ILE A 150 0.89 -0.82 -16.14
CA ILE A 150 0.87 -1.16 -17.57
C ILE A 150 2.25 -1.63 -18.03
N ASN A 151 3.30 -0.86 -17.73
CA ASN A 151 4.67 -1.16 -18.16
C ASN A 151 5.22 -2.46 -17.55
N ASN A 152 4.76 -2.80 -16.35
CA ASN A 152 5.17 -4.00 -15.63
C ASN A 152 4.22 -5.18 -15.84
N SER A 153 3.42 -5.15 -16.91
CA SER A 153 2.57 -6.28 -17.35
C SER A 153 1.52 -6.72 -16.32
N VAL A 154 0.96 -5.78 -15.54
CA VAL A 154 -0.27 -6.03 -14.78
C VAL A 154 -1.44 -6.02 -15.76
N ASN A 155 -1.81 -7.20 -16.28
CA ASN A 155 -2.92 -7.34 -17.19
C ASN A 155 -4.23 -7.41 -16.40
N ALA A 156 -4.75 -6.23 -16.03
CA ALA A 156 -6.03 -6.10 -15.36
C ALA A 156 -7.08 -5.48 -16.28
N ILE A 157 -8.31 -5.97 -16.18
CA ILE A 157 -9.46 -5.47 -16.92
C ILE A 157 -10.41 -4.69 -16.01
N ILE A 158 -11.15 -3.74 -16.57
CA ILE A 158 -12.21 -3.03 -15.87
C ILE A 158 -13.41 -3.96 -15.71
N ILE A 159 -13.85 -4.19 -14.47
CA ILE A 159 -14.97 -5.10 -14.16
C ILE A 159 -16.17 -4.40 -13.54
N LYS A 160 -16.01 -3.15 -13.10
CA LYS A 160 -17.08 -2.29 -12.62
C LYS A 160 -16.78 -0.87 -13.05
N VAL A 161 -17.80 -0.10 -13.38
CA VAL A 161 -17.72 1.36 -13.52
C VAL A 161 -18.86 1.99 -12.74
N ALA A 162 -18.60 3.13 -12.11
CA ALA A 162 -19.57 3.86 -11.29
C ALA A 162 -19.28 5.37 -11.26
N ALA A 163 -18.77 5.94 -12.36
CA ALA A 163 -18.39 7.35 -12.41
C ALA A 163 -18.77 8.02 -13.72
N LEU A 164 -18.98 9.33 -13.65
CA LEU A 164 -19.20 10.20 -14.80
C LEU A 164 -18.09 10.02 -15.84
N GLY A 165 -18.49 9.84 -17.09
CA GLY A 165 -17.56 9.63 -18.20
C GLY A 165 -17.11 8.17 -18.37
N LEU A 166 -17.55 7.25 -17.50
CA LEU A 166 -17.38 5.81 -17.71
C LEU A 166 -18.70 5.14 -18.08
N GLU A 167 -18.75 4.51 -19.26
CA GLU A 167 -19.92 3.81 -19.77
C GLU A 167 -19.73 2.29 -19.73
N PRO A 168 -20.63 1.52 -19.06
CA PRO A 168 -20.50 0.07 -18.93
C PRO A 168 -20.27 -0.67 -20.25
N LYS A 169 -21.06 -0.36 -21.28
CA LYS A 169 -20.99 -1.02 -22.60
C LYS A 169 -19.71 -0.71 -23.37
N LYS A 170 -19.01 0.38 -23.05
CA LYS A 170 -17.80 0.82 -23.77
C LYS A 170 -16.50 0.45 -23.04
N HIS A 171 -16.55 0.33 -21.71
CA HIS A 171 -15.34 0.24 -20.89
C HIS A 171 -15.19 -1.09 -20.15
N LEU A 172 -16.28 -1.77 -19.78
CA LEU A 172 -16.17 -3.07 -19.12
C LEU A 172 -15.46 -4.08 -20.03
N GLY A 173 -14.51 -4.81 -19.46
CA GLY A 173 -13.69 -5.81 -20.16
C GLY A 173 -12.44 -5.26 -20.83
N LYS A 174 -12.29 -3.94 -20.97
CA LYS A 174 -11.04 -3.35 -21.49
C LYS A 174 -9.93 -3.44 -20.44
N ASN A 175 -8.71 -3.64 -20.91
CA ASN A 175 -7.54 -3.65 -20.04
C ASN A 175 -7.04 -2.24 -19.71
N LEU A 176 -6.13 -2.13 -18.75
CA LEU A 176 -5.56 -0.85 -18.30
C LEU A 176 -4.91 -0.05 -19.44
N PHE A 177 -4.21 -0.71 -20.36
CA PHE A 177 -3.58 -0.05 -21.50
C PHE A 177 -4.62 0.57 -22.45
N GLU A 178 -5.67 -0.18 -22.78
CA GLU A 178 -6.79 0.32 -23.61
C GLU A 178 -7.56 1.47 -22.96
N MET A 179 -7.60 1.51 -21.62
CA MET A 179 -8.32 2.52 -20.86
C MET A 179 -7.49 3.77 -20.53
N GLN A 180 -6.17 3.70 -20.64
CA GLN A 180 -5.25 4.73 -20.15
C GLN A 180 -5.59 6.14 -20.67
N ASP A 181 -5.65 6.31 -21.98
CA ASP A 181 -5.94 7.61 -22.61
C ASP A 181 -7.33 8.14 -22.22
N HIS A 182 -8.30 7.24 -22.06
CA HIS A 182 -9.65 7.61 -21.65
C HIS A 182 -9.65 8.11 -20.21
N LEU A 183 -9.02 7.38 -19.29
CA LEU A 183 -8.94 7.75 -17.88
C LEU A 183 -8.22 9.08 -17.67
N LEU A 184 -7.15 9.35 -18.43
CA LEU A 184 -6.45 10.65 -18.39
C LEU A 184 -7.36 11.80 -18.86
N LYS A 185 -8.13 11.60 -19.93
CA LYS A 185 -9.12 12.59 -20.38
C LYS A 185 -10.21 12.81 -19.33
N MET A 186 -10.70 11.75 -18.69
CA MET A 186 -11.72 11.86 -17.64
C MET A 186 -11.18 12.53 -16.38
N LYS A 187 -9.90 12.35 -16.05
CA LYS A 187 -9.23 13.11 -14.99
C LYS A 187 -9.27 14.61 -15.29
N GLU A 188 -8.91 15.02 -16.51
CA GLU A 188 -8.92 16.42 -16.90
C GLU A 188 -10.34 17.02 -16.92
N ALA A 189 -11.30 16.29 -17.48
CA ALA A 189 -12.67 16.76 -17.66
C ALA A 189 -13.50 16.74 -16.37
N TYR A 190 -13.35 15.70 -15.55
CA TYR A 190 -14.25 15.39 -14.44
C TYR A 190 -13.53 15.15 -13.10
N GLN A 191 -12.21 15.36 -13.04
CA GLN A 191 -11.40 15.07 -11.85
C GLN A 191 -11.47 13.60 -11.40
N LEU A 192 -11.75 12.69 -12.34
CA LEU A 192 -11.78 11.26 -12.10
C LEU A 192 -10.41 10.77 -11.57
N ASN A 193 -10.44 9.91 -10.55
CA ASN A 193 -9.23 9.26 -10.08
C ASN A 193 -8.76 8.21 -11.09
N VAL A 194 -7.58 8.41 -11.69
CA VAL A 194 -7.05 7.50 -12.72
C VAL A 194 -6.77 6.09 -12.22
N CYS A 195 -6.58 5.91 -10.91
CA CYS A 195 -6.43 4.60 -10.28
C CYS A 195 -7.76 4.04 -9.74
N GLY A 196 -8.88 4.75 -9.86
CA GLY A 196 -10.18 4.27 -9.36
C GLY A 196 -10.30 4.21 -7.84
N GLU A 197 -9.46 4.96 -7.11
CA GLU A 197 -9.40 4.92 -5.64
C GLU A 197 -10.73 5.29 -4.96
N GLY A 198 -11.54 6.16 -5.58
CA GLY A 198 -12.83 6.59 -5.07
C GLY A 198 -13.96 5.61 -5.40
N GLY A 199 -13.65 4.45 -5.97
CA GLY A 199 -14.64 3.49 -6.46
C GLY A 199 -15.18 3.84 -7.85
N GLU A 200 -14.49 4.71 -8.61
CA GLU A 200 -14.93 5.10 -9.96
C GLU A 200 -14.98 3.90 -10.90
N TYR A 201 -14.07 2.95 -10.70
CA TYR A 201 -14.06 1.67 -11.37
C TYR A 201 -13.34 0.62 -10.51
N GLU A 202 -13.68 -0.65 -10.73
CA GLU A 202 -12.96 -1.78 -10.13
C GLU A 202 -12.31 -2.61 -11.22
N THR A 203 -11.29 -3.38 -10.84
CA THR A 203 -10.52 -4.21 -11.79
C THR A 203 -10.42 -5.66 -11.35
N MET A 204 -10.10 -6.52 -12.32
CA MET A 204 -9.67 -7.89 -12.09
C MET A 204 -8.37 -8.14 -12.84
N THR A 205 -7.34 -8.61 -12.13
CA THR A 205 -6.07 -8.98 -12.75
C THR A 205 -6.19 -10.39 -13.33
N LEU A 206 -5.99 -10.52 -14.64
CA LEU A 206 -6.08 -11.81 -15.33
C LEU A 206 -4.71 -12.47 -15.48
N ASP A 207 -3.67 -11.66 -15.59
CA ASP A 207 -2.29 -12.12 -15.59
C ASP A 207 -1.37 -11.04 -15.01
N CYS A 208 -0.32 -11.49 -14.35
CA CYS A 208 0.81 -10.65 -14.03
C CYS A 208 2.09 -11.50 -13.97
N PRO A 209 3.27 -10.88 -13.90
CA PRO A 209 4.53 -11.60 -13.84
C PRO A 209 4.65 -12.64 -12.72
N LEU A 210 3.93 -12.47 -11.60
CA LEU A 210 3.93 -13.44 -10.51
C LEU A 210 3.20 -14.73 -10.84
N PHE A 211 2.29 -14.73 -11.82
CA PHE A 211 1.42 -15.86 -12.11
C PHE A 211 2.14 -16.89 -13.00
N LEU A 212 2.04 -18.17 -12.63
CA LEU A 212 2.39 -19.34 -13.46
C LEU A 212 1.35 -19.60 -14.54
N LYS A 213 0.08 -19.33 -14.22
CA LYS A 213 -1.05 -19.52 -15.11
C LYS A 213 -1.82 -18.22 -15.25
N ARG A 214 -2.25 -17.89 -16.46
CA ARG A 214 -3.15 -16.76 -16.68
C ARG A 214 -4.60 -17.21 -16.57
N ILE A 215 -5.46 -16.29 -16.14
CA ILE A 215 -6.90 -16.50 -16.07
C ILE A 215 -7.49 -16.10 -17.43
N VAL A 216 -8.20 -17.04 -18.04
CA VAL A 216 -8.94 -16.81 -19.29
C VAL A 216 -10.42 -16.78 -18.98
N ILE A 217 -11.07 -15.77 -19.53
CA ILE A 217 -12.50 -15.57 -19.37
C ILE A 217 -13.22 -16.21 -20.56
N ASP A 218 -14.03 -17.22 -20.29
CA ASP A 218 -14.77 -17.95 -21.33
C ASP A 218 -16.14 -17.32 -21.58
N GLU A 219 -16.81 -16.87 -20.53
CA GLU A 219 -18.17 -16.34 -20.60
C GLU A 219 -18.43 -15.28 -19.54
N THR A 220 -18.97 -14.13 -19.95
CA THR A 220 -19.37 -13.04 -19.06
C THR A 220 -20.69 -12.41 -19.50
N LYS A 221 -21.31 -11.69 -18.56
CA LYS A 221 -22.47 -10.86 -18.81
C LYS A 221 -22.29 -9.50 -18.16
N ILE A 222 -22.63 -8.43 -18.86
CA ILE A 222 -22.76 -7.09 -18.27
C ILE A 222 -24.08 -7.02 -17.50
N ILE A 223 -24.01 -6.61 -16.24
CA ILE A 223 -25.15 -6.27 -15.40
C ILE A 223 -25.15 -4.75 -15.20
N ILE A 224 -26.28 -4.12 -15.45
CA ILE A 224 -26.48 -2.69 -15.17
C ILE A 224 -27.20 -2.59 -13.84
N HIS A 225 -26.53 -2.02 -12.84
CA HIS A 225 -27.10 -1.79 -11.51
C HIS A 225 -27.91 -0.49 -11.50
N SER A 226 -27.37 0.56 -12.10
CA SER A 226 -28.04 1.86 -12.26
C SER A 226 -27.78 2.39 -13.67
N ASP A 227 -28.84 2.69 -14.40
CA ASP A 227 -28.75 3.27 -15.75
C ASP A 227 -28.96 4.79 -15.69
N ASP A 228 -28.22 5.46 -14.80
CA ASP A 228 -28.22 6.92 -14.69
C ASP A 228 -27.66 7.55 -15.97
N ALA A 229 -28.29 8.64 -16.42
CA ALA A 229 -27.95 9.29 -17.67
C ALA A 229 -26.54 9.91 -17.68
N PHE A 230 -25.95 10.14 -16.50
CA PHE A 230 -24.67 10.80 -16.32
C PHE A 230 -23.61 9.88 -15.72
N ALA A 231 -23.96 9.04 -14.74
CA ALA A 231 -23.05 8.13 -14.06
C ALA A 231 -23.64 6.70 -13.96
N PRO A 232 -23.74 5.98 -15.09
CA PRO A 232 -24.26 4.62 -15.09
C PRO A 232 -23.34 3.70 -14.28
N VAL A 233 -23.95 2.85 -13.46
CA VAL A 233 -23.27 1.82 -12.67
C VAL A 233 -23.51 0.47 -13.34
N GLY A 234 -22.42 -0.20 -13.71
CA GLY A 234 -22.50 -1.53 -14.28
C GLY A 234 -21.23 -2.34 -14.02
N TYR A 235 -21.38 -3.66 -14.03
CA TYR A 235 -20.30 -4.59 -13.75
C TYR A 235 -20.36 -5.87 -14.58
N LEU A 236 -19.24 -6.59 -14.62
CA LEU A 236 -19.13 -7.90 -15.24
C LEU A 236 -19.46 -9.02 -14.25
N SER A 237 -20.46 -9.83 -14.60
CA SER A 237 -20.75 -11.11 -13.96
C SER A 237 -20.07 -12.22 -14.76
N PHE A 238 -19.03 -12.82 -14.18
CA PHE A 238 -18.30 -13.94 -14.77
C PHE A 238 -19.11 -15.23 -14.63
N LYS A 239 -19.32 -15.95 -15.74
CA LYS A 239 -20.05 -17.23 -15.76
C LYS A 239 -19.12 -18.42 -15.87
N LYS A 240 -18.05 -18.28 -16.66
CA LYS A 240 -17.07 -19.33 -16.86
C LYS A 240 -15.69 -18.74 -17.11
N MET A 241 -14.69 -19.32 -16.45
CA MET A 241 -13.29 -18.99 -16.58
C MET A 241 -12.46 -20.25 -16.38
N HIS A 242 -11.23 -20.24 -16.87
CA HIS A 242 -10.26 -21.29 -16.62
C HIS A 242 -8.83 -20.72 -16.53
N LEU A 243 -7.90 -21.58 -16.12
CA LEU A 243 -6.48 -21.26 -16.07
C LEU A 243 -5.75 -21.84 -17.28
N GLU A 244 -4.91 -21.04 -17.91
CA GLU A 244 -3.97 -21.48 -18.95
C GLU A 244 -2.52 -21.37 -18.45
N ASP A 245 -1.76 -22.44 -18.63
CA ASP A 245 -0.32 -22.44 -18.33
C ASP A 245 0.46 -21.48 -19.24
N LYS A 246 1.39 -20.73 -18.65
CA LYS A 246 2.28 -19.81 -19.39
C LYS A 246 3.55 -20.50 -19.91
N GLY A 247 3.68 -21.82 -19.72
CA GLY A 247 4.88 -22.59 -20.06
C GLY A 247 6.09 -22.25 -19.17
N MET A 248 5.87 -21.65 -18.00
CA MET A 248 6.91 -21.36 -17.01
C MET A 248 7.23 -22.61 -16.20
N ASP A 249 8.48 -22.75 -15.75
CA ASP A 249 8.84 -23.80 -14.80
C ASP A 249 8.10 -23.58 -13.48
N SER A 250 7.31 -24.58 -13.08
CA SER A 250 6.47 -24.55 -11.87
C SER A 250 7.30 -24.40 -10.58
N ASN A 251 8.59 -24.74 -10.62
CA ASN A 251 9.49 -24.61 -9.48
C ASN A 251 10.10 -23.21 -9.32
N LEU A 252 9.84 -22.29 -10.25
CA LEU A 252 10.35 -20.92 -10.14
C LEU A 252 9.75 -20.22 -8.92
N SER A 253 10.62 -19.72 -8.05
CA SER A 253 10.21 -18.83 -6.96
C SER A 253 9.60 -17.54 -7.50
N LEU A 254 8.69 -16.92 -6.74
CA LEU A 254 8.07 -15.64 -7.11
C LEU A 254 9.10 -14.57 -7.45
N PHE A 255 10.22 -14.51 -6.70
CA PHE A 255 11.33 -13.60 -6.98
C PHE A 255 11.96 -13.84 -8.36
N SER A 256 12.18 -15.11 -8.73
CA SER A 256 12.74 -15.46 -10.04
C SER A 256 11.82 -15.05 -11.19
N ARG A 257 10.50 -15.10 -10.98
CA ARG A 257 9.49 -14.66 -11.96
C ARG A 257 9.52 -13.15 -12.20
N LEU A 258 10.02 -12.35 -11.25
CA LEU A 258 10.16 -10.89 -11.39
C LEU A 258 11.56 -10.43 -11.85
N LYS A 259 12.54 -11.33 -11.99
CA LYS A 259 13.95 -10.95 -12.18
C LYS A 259 14.21 -10.10 -13.43
N SER A 260 13.36 -10.19 -14.44
CA SER A 260 13.43 -9.40 -15.67
C SER A 260 12.74 -8.03 -15.59
N ILE A 261 12.15 -7.68 -14.44
CA ILE A 261 11.30 -6.52 -14.26
C ILE A 261 11.93 -5.58 -13.25
N ASP A 262 12.25 -4.36 -13.70
CA ASP A 262 12.81 -3.32 -12.84
C ASP A 262 11.70 -2.51 -12.15
N LEU A 263 11.09 -3.11 -11.12
CA LEU A 263 10.06 -2.47 -10.29
C LEU A 263 10.63 -1.41 -9.35
N ILE A 264 11.93 -1.46 -9.05
CA ILE A 264 12.61 -0.56 -8.11
C ILE A 264 13.48 0.39 -8.92
N SER A 265 12.83 1.35 -9.61
CA SER A 265 13.60 2.31 -10.39
C SER A 265 14.42 3.23 -9.48
N GLN A 266 15.60 3.67 -9.95
CA GLN A 266 16.40 4.71 -9.26
C GLN A 266 15.62 6.02 -9.04
N LYS A 267 14.51 6.25 -9.76
CA LYS A 267 13.63 7.40 -9.54
C LYS A 267 12.87 7.29 -8.23
N ASP A 268 12.51 6.10 -7.74
CA ASP A 268 11.85 5.92 -6.44
C ASP A 268 12.77 6.37 -5.28
N PHE A 269 14.09 6.23 -5.44
CA PHE A 269 15.06 6.74 -4.48
C PHE A 269 15.25 8.26 -4.61
N LYS A 270 15.41 8.80 -5.83
CA LYS A 270 15.66 10.24 -6.04
C LYS A 270 14.42 11.13 -5.84
N SER A 271 13.22 10.64 -6.14
CA SER A 271 11.97 11.39 -5.93
C SER A 271 11.64 11.52 -4.44
N LYS A 272 11.89 10.45 -3.64
CA LYS A 272 11.76 10.44 -2.17
C LYS A 272 12.82 11.31 -1.46
N PHE A 273 14.01 11.47 -2.05
CA PHE A 273 15.02 12.44 -1.57
C PHE A 273 14.66 13.91 -1.88
N CYS A 274 13.64 14.16 -2.70
CA CYS A 274 13.36 15.51 -3.19
C CYS A 274 12.34 16.23 -2.31
N LEU A 275 12.82 16.78 -1.19
CA LEU A 275 12.12 17.82 -0.41
C LEU A 275 11.52 18.93 -1.31
N LYS A 276 12.07 19.16 -2.50
CA LYS A 276 11.56 20.13 -3.48
C LYS A 276 10.08 19.95 -3.84
N LYS A 277 9.51 18.74 -3.83
CA LYS A 277 8.08 18.54 -4.15
C LYS A 277 7.16 19.02 -3.00
N LEU A 278 7.55 18.81 -1.74
CA LEU A 278 6.80 19.30 -0.56
C LEU A 278 6.83 20.83 -0.43
N PHE A 279 7.87 21.48 -0.95
CA PHE A 279 8.05 22.95 -0.89
C PHE A 279 7.71 23.68 -2.20
N LYS A 280 6.91 23.09 -3.10
CA LYS A 280 6.41 23.82 -4.29
C LYS A 280 5.29 24.79 -3.90
N SER A 281 5.67 25.91 -3.27
CA SER A 281 5.09 27.26 -3.44
C SER A 281 5.40 28.15 -2.23
N SER A 282 6.61 28.71 -2.18
CA SER A 282 6.77 30.07 -1.68
C SER A 282 8.03 30.68 -2.29
N HIS A 283 7.86 31.42 -3.37
CA HIS A 283 8.82 32.45 -3.74
C HIS A 283 8.77 33.55 -2.68
N LYS A 284 9.44 33.33 -1.56
CA LYS A 284 10.06 34.39 -0.74
C LYS A 284 11.33 33.81 -0.13
N ASN A 285 12.44 34.42 -0.49
CA ASN A 285 13.70 34.26 0.23
C ASN A 285 13.49 34.76 1.66
N ASP A 286 13.11 33.88 2.57
CA ASP A 286 13.34 34.11 3.99
C ASP A 286 14.61 33.37 4.37
N GLY A 287 15.67 34.15 4.57
CA GLY A 287 17.05 33.69 4.74
C GLY A 287 17.30 32.96 6.06
N ASN A 288 16.78 31.74 6.21
CA ASN A 288 17.20 30.83 7.26
C ASN A 288 18.27 29.86 6.76
N THR A 289 19.49 30.37 6.92
CA THR A 289 20.82 29.77 7.05
C THR A 289 20.94 28.23 7.12
N PHE A 290 21.78 27.70 6.22
CA PHE A 290 22.41 26.38 6.30
C PHE A 290 23.34 26.32 7.52
N LEU A 291 23.03 25.45 8.49
CA LEU A 291 23.89 25.22 9.65
C LEU A 291 24.15 23.72 9.81
N HIS A 292 25.36 23.29 9.41
CA HIS A 292 25.92 22.01 9.86
C HIS A 292 26.23 22.11 11.35
N LYS A 293 25.28 21.72 12.20
CA LYS A 293 25.49 21.69 13.65
C LYS A 293 25.85 20.27 14.09
N ARG A 294 27.16 20.03 14.31
CA ARG A 294 27.61 18.94 15.17
C ARG A 294 27.30 19.35 16.61
N GLN A 295 26.40 18.61 17.25
CA GLN A 295 26.11 18.77 18.66
C GLN A 295 26.04 17.39 19.28
N ASN A 296 26.82 17.22 20.34
CA ASN A 296 26.80 16.06 21.21
C ASN A 296 25.56 16.17 22.11
N VAL A 297 24.73 15.13 22.11
CA VAL A 297 23.56 15.04 22.99
C VAL A 297 23.86 14.01 24.05
N LEU A 298 23.72 14.36 25.32
CA LEU A 298 23.80 13.44 26.44
C LEU A 298 22.41 12.88 26.74
N VAL A 299 22.25 11.56 26.68
CA VAL A 299 21.05 10.85 27.13
C VAL A 299 21.49 9.67 27.99
N ASN A 300 21.08 9.65 29.26
CA ASN A 300 21.22 8.54 30.21
C ASN A 300 22.64 7.92 30.34
N ASP A 301 23.65 8.73 30.70
CA ASP A 301 24.98 8.29 31.17
C ASP A 301 25.74 7.25 30.32
N LEU A 302 25.34 7.05 29.06
CA LEU A 302 26.00 6.16 28.11
C LEU A 302 26.30 6.92 26.82
N VAL A 303 27.55 7.40 26.74
CA VAL A 303 28.33 7.80 25.56
C VAL A 303 27.76 8.93 24.67
N ALA A 304 28.62 9.91 24.38
CA ALA A 304 28.35 10.98 23.43
C ALA A 304 28.43 10.45 21.99
N TYR A 305 27.29 10.40 21.27
CA TYR A 305 27.23 9.90 19.89
C TYR A 305 27.05 11.03 18.85
N ASP A 306 27.83 10.98 17.77
CA ASP A 306 27.81 11.94 16.65
C ASP A 306 26.71 11.58 15.65
N ALA A 307 25.46 11.91 15.97
CA ALA A 307 24.39 11.89 14.98
C ALA A 307 24.45 13.19 14.14
N ARG A 308 24.38 13.10 12.82
CA ARG A 308 24.49 14.24 11.89
C ARG A 308 23.12 14.59 11.34
N CYS A 309 22.76 15.87 11.32
CA CYS A 309 21.61 16.39 10.58
C CYS A 309 22.16 17.07 9.30
N LEU A 310 21.59 16.74 8.14
CA LEU A 310 22.05 17.31 6.86
C LEU A 310 21.29 18.60 6.53
N GLU A 311 19.97 18.63 6.71
CA GLU A 311 19.16 19.82 6.41
C GLU A 311 17.94 19.92 7.34
N TRP A 312 17.55 21.15 7.69
CA TRP A 312 16.22 21.43 8.21
C TRP A 312 15.65 22.70 7.58
N LYS A 313 14.32 22.78 7.45
CA LYS A 313 13.60 23.94 6.89
C LYS A 313 12.36 24.25 7.71
N LYS A 314 12.06 25.54 7.88
CA LYS A 314 10.87 26.03 8.56
C LYS A 314 10.19 27.06 7.67
N ASN A 315 8.93 26.81 7.33
CA ASN A 315 8.00 27.79 6.78
C ASN A 315 6.85 28.00 7.80
N ASP A 316 5.95 28.94 7.53
CA ASP A 316 4.87 29.32 8.47
C ASP A 316 4.07 28.14 9.03
N ASN A 317 3.88 27.08 8.24
CA ASN A 317 3.05 25.92 8.60
C ASN A 317 3.79 24.59 8.71
N THR A 318 5.09 24.52 8.36
CA THR A 318 5.80 23.23 8.29
C THR A 318 7.24 23.33 8.75
N PHE A 319 7.67 22.30 9.49
CA PHE A 319 9.05 22.11 9.92
C PHE A 319 9.54 20.73 9.46
N CYS A 320 10.67 20.69 8.77
CA CYS A 320 11.24 19.47 8.22
C CYS A 320 12.66 19.29 8.70
N ILE A 321 13.01 18.07 9.12
CA ILE A 321 14.38 17.63 9.43
C ILE A 321 14.72 16.47 8.48
N SER A 322 15.90 16.49 7.87
CA SER A 322 16.33 15.44 6.95
C SER A 322 17.80 15.07 7.09
N GLY A 323 18.11 13.85 6.64
CA GLY A 323 19.48 13.32 6.64
C GLY A 323 20.03 13.02 8.03
N LEU A 324 19.15 12.78 9.00
CA LEU A 324 19.55 12.30 10.32
C LEU A 324 20.19 10.92 10.18
N THR A 325 21.46 10.83 10.56
CA THR A 325 22.25 9.59 10.56
C THR A 325 23.04 9.49 11.85
N CYS A 326 23.28 8.28 12.36
CA CYS A 326 24.23 8.04 13.44
C CYS A 326 25.47 7.30 12.92
N LYS A 327 26.56 7.33 13.67
CA LYS A 327 27.67 6.39 13.44
C LYS A 327 27.19 4.98 13.77
N ASN A 328 27.69 4.00 13.01
CA ASN A 328 27.35 2.60 13.21
C ASN A 328 28.34 1.97 14.20
N ASP A 329 28.36 2.46 15.44
CA ASP A 329 29.32 2.07 16.49
C ASP A 329 28.68 1.26 17.63
N GLY A 330 27.39 0.91 17.51
CA GLY A 330 26.66 0.07 18.45
C GLY A 330 25.67 -0.88 17.78
N SER A 331 24.77 -1.46 18.58
CA SER A 331 23.67 -2.27 18.05
C SER A 331 22.71 -1.41 17.23
N LEU A 332 21.94 -2.03 16.33
CA LEU A 332 20.98 -1.32 15.52
C LEU A 332 19.91 -0.60 16.36
N GLU A 333 19.51 -1.20 17.48
CA GLU A 333 18.59 -0.61 18.45
C GLU A 333 19.18 0.65 19.08
N LEU A 334 20.45 0.59 19.50
CA LEU A 334 21.14 1.75 20.07
C LEU A 334 21.27 2.88 19.04
N ASN A 335 21.63 2.53 17.80
CA ASN A 335 21.74 3.46 16.67
C ASN A 335 20.39 4.12 16.35
N THR A 336 19.30 3.34 16.35
CA THR A 336 17.93 3.81 16.14
C THR A 336 17.52 4.75 17.27
N HIS A 337 17.74 4.35 18.52
CA HIS A 337 17.40 5.15 19.71
C HIS A 337 18.13 6.49 19.71
N THR A 338 19.43 6.46 19.38
CA THR A 338 20.28 7.65 19.28
C THR A 338 19.77 8.61 18.21
N THR A 339 19.42 8.10 17.04
CA THR A 339 18.90 8.91 15.92
C THR A 339 17.57 9.55 16.28
N LEU A 340 16.63 8.79 16.87
CA LEU A 340 15.32 9.30 17.30
C LEU A 340 15.41 10.26 18.49
N SER A 341 16.36 10.05 19.41
CA SER A 341 16.62 11.00 20.50
C SER A 341 17.09 12.35 19.98
N LYS A 342 17.99 12.34 18.98
CA LYS A 342 18.43 13.58 18.32
C LYS A 342 17.29 14.25 17.55
N PHE A 343 16.46 13.47 16.86
CA PHE A 343 15.27 14.00 16.19
C PHE A 343 14.34 14.71 17.18
N LYS A 344 14.02 14.07 18.32
CA LYS A 344 13.22 14.64 19.39
C LYS A 344 13.82 15.94 19.93
N MET A 345 15.13 15.97 20.17
CA MET A 345 15.82 17.16 20.66
C MET A 345 15.73 18.32 19.65
N LEU A 346 15.94 18.06 18.35
CA LEU A 346 15.85 19.09 17.30
C LEU A 346 14.43 19.67 17.17
N LEU A 347 13.39 18.84 17.38
CA LEU A 347 12.01 19.34 17.48
C LEU A 347 11.86 20.27 18.68
N GLN A 348 12.33 19.85 19.86
CA GLN A 348 12.23 20.62 21.10
C GLN A 348 12.97 21.96 21.03
N GLU A 349 14.15 22.01 20.41
CA GLU A 349 14.90 23.25 20.15
C GLU A 349 14.11 24.25 19.27
N ASN A 350 13.12 23.77 18.52
CA ASN A 350 12.25 24.57 17.65
C ASN A 350 10.84 24.77 18.23
N GLY A 351 10.62 24.43 19.50
CA GLY A 351 9.33 24.57 20.18
C GLY A 351 8.29 23.53 19.78
N LEU A 352 8.73 22.40 19.19
CA LEU A 352 7.88 21.29 18.74
C LEU A 352 8.10 20.05 19.60
N SER A 353 7.16 19.13 19.52
CA SER A 353 7.17 17.83 20.20
C SER A 353 7.02 16.69 19.20
N LEU A 354 7.12 15.44 19.67
CA LEU A 354 6.85 14.26 18.83
C LEU A 354 5.38 14.19 18.37
N GLN A 355 4.46 14.86 19.06
CA GLN A 355 3.04 14.90 18.66
C GLN A 355 2.79 15.82 17.46
N ASP A 356 3.72 16.75 17.19
CA ASP A 356 3.63 17.66 16.04
C ASP A 356 4.18 17.03 14.75
N VAL A 357 4.72 15.80 14.84
CA VAL A 357 5.25 15.06 13.71
C VAL A 357 4.08 14.36 13.02
N PHE A 358 3.82 14.74 11.77
CA PHE A 358 2.77 14.12 10.96
C PHE A 358 3.31 13.11 9.92
N LEU A 359 4.61 13.18 9.59
CA LEU A 359 5.26 12.33 8.58
C LEU A 359 6.72 12.10 8.95
N ILE A 360 7.18 10.84 8.90
CA ILE A 360 8.59 10.48 9.09
C ILE A 360 9.02 9.43 8.07
N TYR A 361 10.14 9.63 7.40
CA TYR A 361 10.72 8.61 6.54
C TYR A 361 11.92 7.98 7.21
N LEU A 362 11.82 6.69 7.51
CA LEU A 362 12.92 5.90 8.05
C LEU A 362 13.43 4.93 6.99
N TYR A 363 14.68 5.11 6.56
CA TYR A 363 15.29 4.28 5.55
C TYR A 363 16.07 3.14 6.20
N VAL A 364 15.69 1.91 5.84
CA VAL A 364 16.31 0.69 6.34
C VAL A 364 17.01 0.00 5.19
N SER A 365 18.31 -0.29 5.34
CA SER A 365 19.10 -0.96 4.31
C SER A 365 18.74 -2.44 4.15
N ASP A 366 18.24 -3.06 5.21
CA ASP A 366 17.79 -4.44 5.24
C ASP A 366 16.48 -4.58 6.04
N MET A 367 15.39 -4.92 5.36
CA MET A 367 14.08 -5.11 6.00
C MET A 367 14.02 -6.31 6.96
N GLY A 368 14.98 -7.24 6.92
CA GLY A 368 15.11 -8.30 7.93
C GLY A 368 15.39 -7.75 9.33
N GLU A 369 16.02 -6.58 9.43
CA GLU A 369 16.37 -5.92 10.68
C GLU A 369 15.29 -4.94 11.18
N PHE A 370 14.20 -4.77 10.41
CA PHE A 370 13.14 -3.82 10.70
C PHE A 370 12.51 -4.03 12.09
N ALA A 371 12.35 -5.28 12.55
CA ALA A 371 11.75 -5.57 13.85
C ALA A 371 12.54 -4.94 15.02
N LYS A 372 13.88 -4.93 14.94
CA LYS A 372 14.77 -4.30 15.93
C LYS A 372 14.67 -2.78 15.90
N ILE A 373 14.52 -2.20 14.72
CA ILE A 373 14.30 -0.76 14.55
C ILE A 373 12.93 -0.37 15.12
N ASN A 374 11.89 -1.12 14.77
CA ASN A 374 10.52 -0.84 15.16
C ASN A 374 10.30 -0.99 16.67
N SER A 375 11.01 -1.92 17.34
CA SER A 375 10.94 -2.08 18.79
C SER A 375 11.35 -0.81 19.53
N VAL A 376 12.36 -0.09 19.01
CA VAL A 376 12.80 1.21 19.53
C VAL A 376 11.88 2.33 19.06
N TYR A 377 11.48 2.35 17.80
CA TYR A 377 10.60 3.39 17.26
C TYR A 377 9.29 3.52 18.07
N LYS A 378 8.69 2.39 18.45
CA LYS A 378 7.47 2.34 19.29
C LYS A 378 7.65 2.95 20.68
N THR A 379 8.88 3.09 21.20
CA THR A 379 9.12 3.76 22.50
C THR A 379 9.09 5.28 22.38
N PHE A 380 9.29 5.84 21.18
CA PHE A 380 9.21 7.28 20.91
C PHE A 380 7.78 7.69 20.52
N PHE A 381 7.09 6.85 19.77
CA PHE A 381 5.72 7.09 19.30
C PHE A 381 4.76 6.08 19.93
N VAL A 382 4.43 6.31 21.20
CA VAL A 382 3.64 5.38 22.04
C VAL A 382 2.16 5.36 21.62
N SER A 383 1.65 6.48 21.12
CA SER A 383 0.30 6.64 20.58
C SER A 383 0.39 7.36 19.24
N GLU A 384 -0.28 6.81 18.22
CA GLU A 384 -0.47 7.51 16.92
C GLU A 384 0.85 7.88 16.24
N PRO A 385 1.66 6.89 15.80
CA PRO A 385 2.87 7.20 15.07
C PRO A 385 2.56 7.99 13.80
N PRO A 386 3.42 8.95 13.42
CA PRO A 386 3.30 9.64 12.14
C PRO A 386 3.27 8.64 10.99
N ALA A 387 2.67 9.04 9.87
CA ALA A 387 2.73 8.24 8.65
C ALA A 387 4.21 7.93 8.34
N SER A 388 4.52 6.66 8.06
CA SER A 388 5.89 6.15 7.95
C SER A 388 6.18 5.52 6.60
#